data_AF-A0A3Q9G4B9-F1
#
_entry.id   AF-A0A3Q9G4B9-F1
#
_cell.length_a   1.000
_cell.length_b   1.000
_cell.length_c   1.000
_cell.angle_alpha   90.00
_cell.angle_beta   90.00
_cell.angle_gamma   90.00
#
_symmetry.space_group_name_H-M   'P 1'
#
loop_
_entity.id
_entity.type
_entity.pdbx_description
1 polymer ?
#
loop_
_entity_poly.entity_id
_entity_poly.type
_entity_poly.pdbx_seq_one_letter_code
_entity_poly.pdbx_strand_id
1 'polypeptide(L)'
;MTVSRKYWALAAATALVLSACSNDANELPSPSVETPSASATDNGEGTGEPVEGEETGGEEATDDTVEQGENQSLRADQVLEAISEALDVAYEERSAENVMDRVTGPARRTIEAGFENSDRFGTEVEPIAMTDADSTWSMSTDFPRVAMVFTENPDTGSNHQLVVLSQVEGRENYKLWGYADLVPADVEITFAADTQSIAKDDKEGIAAPAIQVVTEYAQLLSGDETNVTFEGDSLATSLSEQRESISESLGETGTASVNAEALDHGPMTMATEDGGAVTMGYFNYDVEIDRTSAGSTITVGDELAQWLTEEEDSTYDVQGTLTSTYSVMVAFYIPPQGGGNVQVIATSSPELIEVADDESTNPDDE
;
A
#
# COMPACT_ATOMS: atom_id res chain seq x y z
N MET A 1 30.66 -5.22 7.78
CA MET A 1 29.61 -4.54 8.54
C MET A 1 28.31 -4.83 7.82
N THR A 2 27.41 -5.50 8.51
CA THR A 2 26.37 -6.35 7.95
C THR A 2 25.15 -5.50 7.58
N VAL A 3 24.72 -5.60 6.33
CA VAL A 3 23.54 -4.93 5.78
C VAL A 3 22.29 -5.63 6.32
N SER A 4 21.43 -4.91 7.04
CA SER A 4 20.12 -5.40 7.47
C SER A 4 19.12 -5.11 6.37
N ARG A 5 18.70 -6.14 5.61
CA ARG A 5 17.56 -6.05 4.70
C ARG A 5 16.30 -6.14 5.56
N LYS A 6 15.57 -5.03 5.68
CA LYS A 6 14.21 -5.04 6.24
C LYS A 6 13.31 -5.73 5.20
N TYR A 7 12.94 -6.98 5.48
CA TYR A 7 11.86 -7.65 4.77
C TYR A 7 10.56 -7.06 5.31
N TRP A 8 9.72 -6.59 4.39
CA TRP A 8 8.35 -6.16 4.68
C TRP A 8 7.60 -7.38 5.21
N ALA A 9 7.25 -7.35 6.50
CA ALA A 9 6.19 -8.18 7.01
C ALA A 9 4.93 -7.35 6.86
N LEU A 10 4.05 -7.69 5.91
CA LEU A 10 2.63 -7.45 6.15
C LEU A 10 2.36 -8.07 7.52
N ALA A 11 1.62 -7.35 8.39
CA ALA A 11 1.04 -7.93 9.58
C ALA A 11 0.11 -9.06 9.14
N ALA A 12 0.69 -10.23 8.93
CA ALA A 12 -0.05 -11.45 8.74
C ALA A 12 -0.51 -11.83 10.14
N ALA A 13 -1.77 -11.52 10.43
CA ALA A 13 -2.51 -12.17 11.51
C ALA A 13 -2.57 -13.68 11.20
N THR A 14 -1.46 -14.38 11.45
CA THR A 14 -1.30 -15.81 11.22
C THR A 14 -1.06 -16.48 12.56
N ALA A 15 -2.13 -16.68 13.32
CA ALA A 15 -2.17 -17.67 14.37
C ALA A 15 -3.50 -18.45 14.33
N LEU A 16 -3.71 -19.22 13.26
CA LEU A 16 -4.61 -20.37 13.31
C LEU A 16 -3.89 -21.48 14.09
N VAL A 17 -4.04 -21.51 15.41
CA VAL A 17 -3.47 -22.56 16.27
C VAL A 17 -4.39 -23.78 16.21
N LEU A 18 -4.13 -24.69 15.28
CA LEU A 18 -4.67 -26.06 15.31
C LEU A 18 -3.91 -26.87 16.38
N SER A 19 -4.40 -26.86 17.61
CA SER A 19 -3.80 -27.63 18.70
C SER A 19 -4.15 -29.12 18.57
N ALA A 20 -3.20 -29.91 18.05
CA ALA A 20 -3.11 -31.34 18.30
C ALA A 20 -1.90 -31.60 19.22
N CYS A 21 -2.17 -32.15 20.40
CA CYS A 21 -1.23 -32.41 21.49
C CYS A 21 0.18 -32.88 21.06
N SER A 22 1.24 -32.10 21.33
CA SER A 22 2.50 -32.58 21.93
C SER A 22 3.47 -31.42 22.20
N ASN A 23 4.06 -31.47 23.39
CA ASN A 23 4.98 -30.53 24.02
C ASN A 23 6.35 -30.48 23.30
N ASP A 24 6.85 -29.30 22.90
CA ASP A 24 8.16 -28.77 23.29
C ASP A 24 8.47 -27.42 22.62
N ALA A 25 9.08 -26.55 23.41
CA ALA A 25 9.43 -25.17 23.08
C ALA A 25 10.75 -25.09 22.30
N ASN A 26 10.79 -24.12 21.38
CA ASN A 26 11.99 -23.40 20.96
C ASN A 26 13.03 -24.18 20.14
N GLU A 27 12.73 -24.47 18.88
CA GLU A 27 13.68 -24.49 17.74
C GLU A 27 12.91 -24.81 16.44
N LEU A 28 13.17 -24.05 15.36
CA LEU A 28 12.66 -24.34 14.01
C LEU A 28 13.37 -25.58 13.44
N PRO A 29 12.68 -26.69 13.08
CA PRO A 29 13.31 -27.76 12.33
C PRO A 29 13.29 -27.43 10.82
N SER A 30 14.48 -27.19 10.26
CA SER A 30 14.72 -27.21 8.82
C SER A 30 14.89 -28.65 8.30
N PRO A 31 14.38 -29.01 7.11
CA PRO A 31 14.91 -30.13 6.36
C PRO A 31 15.92 -29.69 5.30
N SER A 32 17.15 -30.20 5.43
CA SER A 32 18.26 -30.12 4.47
C SER A 32 18.16 -31.23 3.41
N VAL A 33 18.54 -30.95 2.14
CA VAL A 33 19.19 -31.94 1.25
C VAL A 33 20.24 -31.25 0.35
N GLU A 34 21.38 -31.93 0.20
CA GLU A 34 22.68 -31.50 -0.31
C GLU A 34 22.83 -31.39 -1.85
N THR A 35 23.87 -30.64 -2.20
CA THR A 35 24.45 -30.21 -3.50
C THR A 35 24.88 -31.32 -4.49
N PRO A 36 25.33 -30.97 -5.72
CA PRO A 36 26.75 -30.60 -5.88
C PRO A 36 26.97 -29.33 -6.71
N SER A 37 27.83 -28.46 -6.16
CA SER A 37 28.50 -27.37 -6.88
C SER A 37 29.65 -27.97 -7.70
N ALA A 38 29.74 -27.63 -8.98
CA ALA A 38 30.93 -27.83 -9.79
C ALA A 38 31.78 -26.56 -9.77
N SER A 39 33.02 -26.71 -9.33
CA SER A 39 34.06 -25.68 -9.29
C SER A 39 34.63 -25.41 -10.69
N ALA A 40 34.94 -24.16 -10.98
CA ALA A 40 36.07 -23.79 -11.85
C ALA A 40 36.52 -22.35 -11.56
N THR A 41 37.66 -22.22 -10.89
CA THR A 41 38.58 -21.09 -10.97
C THR A 41 39.53 -21.32 -12.15
N ASP A 42 39.82 -20.31 -12.98
CA ASP A 42 41.20 -19.84 -13.24
C ASP A 42 41.24 -18.57 -14.11
N ASN A 43 42.32 -17.83 -13.93
CA ASN A 43 42.68 -16.47 -14.27
C ASN A 43 42.93 -16.18 -15.76
N GLY A 44 42.87 -14.90 -16.11
CA GLY A 44 43.50 -14.35 -17.31
C GLY A 44 43.62 -12.83 -17.23
N GLU A 45 44.80 -12.33 -16.88
CA GLU A 45 45.22 -10.93 -16.98
C GLU A 45 45.11 -10.37 -18.41
N GLY A 46 44.77 -9.08 -18.53
CA GLY A 46 44.81 -8.34 -19.79
C GLY A 46 44.77 -6.83 -19.57
N THR A 47 45.95 -6.22 -19.60
CA THR A 47 46.22 -4.78 -19.58
C THR A 47 45.66 -4.03 -20.80
N GLY A 48 45.11 -2.83 -20.60
CA GLY A 48 44.79 -1.87 -21.67
C GLY A 48 44.48 -0.47 -21.13
N GLU A 49 45.26 0.51 -21.58
CA GLU A 49 45.22 1.95 -21.32
C GLU A 49 43.94 2.67 -21.85
N PRO A 50 43.67 3.94 -21.47
CA PRO A 50 42.36 4.56 -21.58
C PRO A 50 42.07 5.07 -22.99
N VAL A 51 40.80 5.01 -23.39
CA VAL A 51 40.30 5.64 -24.62
C VAL A 51 39.48 6.85 -24.21
N GLU A 52 39.94 8.03 -24.63
CA GLU A 52 39.19 9.28 -24.64
C GLU A 52 37.89 9.06 -25.44
N GLY A 53 36.75 9.32 -24.79
CA GLY A 53 35.41 9.26 -25.38
C GLY A 53 34.79 10.65 -25.36
N GLU A 54 34.38 11.10 -26.53
CA GLU A 54 33.83 12.40 -26.88
C GLU A 54 32.72 12.93 -25.96
N GLU A 55 32.81 14.22 -25.64
CA GLU A 55 31.68 15.01 -25.17
C GLU A 55 30.58 15.01 -26.25
N THR A 56 29.43 14.43 -25.94
CA THR A 56 28.17 14.73 -26.62
C THR A 56 27.24 15.38 -25.62
N GLY A 57 26.86 16.62 -25.94
CA GLY A 57 26.27 17.61 -25.06
C GLY A 57 25.13 17.08 -24.18
N GLY A 58 25.30 17.28 -22.87
CA GLY A 58 24.18 17.40 -21.96
C GLY A 58 23.42 18.68 -22.30
N GLU A 59 22.12 18.55 -22.49
CA GLU A 59 21.21 19.67 -22.58
C GLU A 59 21.25 20.36 -21.21
N GLU A 60 21.95 21.51 -21.11
CA GLU A 60 21.93 22.36 -19.92
C GLU A 60 20.48 22.74 -19.66
N ALA A 61 19.90 22.22 -18.57
CA ALA A 61 18.67 22.76 -18.01
C ALA A 61 18.90 24.26 -17.77
N THR A 62 18.09 25.10 -18.42
CA THR A 62 18.21 26.54 -18.30
C THR A 62 18.00 26.98 -16.85
N ASP A 63 18.75 27.99 -16.40
CA ASP A 63 18.70 28.61 -15.06
C ASP A 63 17.26 28.83 -14.54
N ASP A 64 16.35 29.26 -15.43
CA ASP A 64 14.91 29.46 -15.15
C ASP A 64 14.13 28.17 -14.79
N THR A 65 14.53 27.00 -15.30
CA THR A 65 13.87 25.71 -15.03
C THR A 65 14.31 25.14 -13.69
N VAL A 66 15.60 25.31 -13.37
CA VAL A 66 16.18 24.93 -12.07
C VAL A 66 15.57 25.80 -10.97
N GLU A 67 15.50 27.12 -11.17
CA GLU A 67 14.90 28.06 -10.21
C GLU A 67 13.38 27.82 -10.02
N GLN A 68 12.65 27.38 -11.06
CA GLN A 68 11.25 26.99 -10.92
C GLN A 68 11.08 25.69 -10.10
N GLY A 69 11.90 24.66 -10.36
CA GLY A 69 11.88 23.41 -9.60
C GLY A 69 12.16 23.64 -8.11
N GLU A 70 13.17 24.43 -7.78
CA GLU A 70 13.51 24.78 -6.39
C GLU A 70 12.38 25.55 -5.68
N ASN A 71 11.74 26.50 -6.35
CA ASN A 71 10.62 27.25 -5.77
C ASN A 71 9.36 26.40 -5.56
N GLN A 72 9.15 25.36 -6.39
CA GLN A 72 8.05 24.41 -6.21
C GLN A 72 8.29 23.46 -5.03
N SER A 73 9.51 22.93 -4.90
CA SER A 73 9.93 22.12 -3.75
C SER A 73 9.78 22.89 -2.44
N LEU A 74 10.23 24.16 -2.36
CA LEU A 74 10.03 24.99 -1.15
C LEU A 74 8.56 25.19 -0.77
N ARG A 75 7.66 25.23 -1.75
CA ARG A 75 6.21 25.34 -1.49
C ARG A 75 5.62 24.01 -1.03
N ALA A 76 6.09 22.90 -1.59
CA ALA A 76 5.72 21.56 -1.15
C ALA A 76 6.12 21.36 0.32
N ASP A 77 7.38 21.67 0.66
CA ASP A 77 7.90 21.56 2.03
C ASP A 77 7.06 22.35 3.04
N GLN A 78 6.67 23.59 2.72
CA GLN A 78 5.82 24.40 3.60
C GLN A 78 4.44 23.77 3.84
N VAL A 79 3.87 23.13 2.82
CA VAL A 79 2.57 22.46 2.94
C VAL A 79 2.72 21.18 3.75
N LEU A 80 3.76 20.38 3.47
CA LEU A 80 4.02 19.12 4.16
C LEU A 80 4.40 19.35 5.63
N GLU A 81 5.21 20.37 5.94
CA GLU A 81 5.54 20.79 7.31
C GLU A 81 4.27 21.16 8.10
N ALA A 82 3.37 21.96 7.51
CA ALA A 82 2.11 22.33 8.15
C ALA A 82 1.14 21.15 8.35
N ILE A 83 1.24 20.10 7.51
CA ILE A 83 0.50 18.84 7.69
C ILE A 83 1.18 18.00 8.78
N SER A 84 2.51 17.93 8.79
CA SER A 84 3.31 17.24 9.82
C SER A 84 2.99 17.77 11.21
N GLU A 85 3.01 19.10 11.40
CA GLU A 85 2.66 19.73 12.68
C GLU A 85 1.25 19.37 13.13
N ALA A 86 0.31 19.25 12.20
CA ALA A 86 -1.05 18.82 12.52
C ALA A 86 -1.03 17.34 12.95
N LEU A 87 -0.40 16.46 12.17
CA LEU A 87 -0.29 15.05 12.49
C LEU A 87 0.38 14.80 13.86
N ASP A 88 1.42 15.55 14.21
CA ASP A 88 2.07 15.48 15.52
C ASP A 88 1.06 15.73 16.66
N VAL A 89 0.18 16.72 16.51
CA VAL A 89 -0.92 16.96 17.47
C VAL A 89 -1.89 15.79 17.50
N ALA A 90 -2.27 15.22 16.35
CA ALA A 90 -3.14 14.04 16.31
C ALA A 90 -2.51 12.83 17.01
N TYR A 91 -1.21 12.59 16.83
CA TYR A 91 -0.50 11.49 17.49
C TYR A 91 -0.36 11.72 19.00
N GLU A 92 -0.06 12.95 19.44
CA GLU A 92 0.03 13.30 20.87
C GLU A 92 -1.33 13.14 21.56
N GLU A 93 -2.40 13.58 20.91
CA GLU A 93 -3.77 13.54 21.45
C GLU A 93 -4.50 12.22 21.17
N ARG A 94 -3.94 11.36 20.32
CA ARG A 94 -4.58 10.13 19.79
C ARG A 94 -5.95 10.41 19.19
N SER A 95 -6.05 11.47 18.39
CA SER A 95 -7.33 11.92 17.81
C SER A 95 -7.16 12.62 16.47
N ALA A 96 -7.95 12.20 15.48
CA ALA A 96 -8.01 12.89 14.18
C ALA A 96 -8.94 14.12 14.18
N GLU A 97 -9.72 14.34 15.25
CA GLU A 97 -10.73 15.41 15.29
C GLU A 97 -10.10 16.81 15.17
N ASN A 98 -8.92 17.00 15.76
CA ASN A 98 -8.26 18.30 15.84
C ASN A 98 -7.44 18.65 14.57
N VAL A 99 -7.31 17.72 13.61
CA VAL A 99 -6.52 17.89 12.38
C VAL A 99 -7.36 17.96 11.10
N MET A 100 -8.69 18.09 11.23
CA MET A 100 -9.66 18.11 10.13
C MET A 100 -9.44 19.23 9.10
N ASP A 101 -8.70 20.27 9.47
CA ASP A 101 -8.32 21.36 8.57
C ASP A 101 -7.09 21.03 7.70
N ARG A 102 -6.42 19.90 7.94
CA ARG A 102 -5.20 19.45 7.24
C ARG A 102 -5.23 18.01 6.75
N VAL A 103 -6.16 17.19 7.23
CA VAL A 103 -6.32 15.79 6.80
C VAL A 103 -7.75 15.52 6.36
N THR A 104 -7.92 14.75 5.29
CA THR A 104 -9.22 14.40 4.71
C THR A 104 -9.18 13.01 4.06
N GLY A 105 -10.32 12.59 3.50
CA GLY A 105 -10.36 11.45 2.59
C GLY A 105 -9.93 10.12 3.21
N PRO A 106 -9.29 9.24 2.42
CA PRO A 106 -8.68 7.99 2.86
C PRO A 106 -7.70 8.15 4.03
N ALA A 107 -6.76 9.09 3.95
CA ALA A 107 -5.75 9.28 4.98
C ALA A 107 -6.36 9.51 6.36
N ARG A 108 -7.43 10.32 6.45
CA ARG A 108 -8.11 10.54 7.73
C ARG A 108 -8.67 9.25 8.31
N ARG A 109 -9.31 8.42 7.49
CA ARG A 109 -9.93 7.16 7.92
C ARG A 109 -8.89 6.17 8.41
N THR A 110 -7.76 6.06 7.70
CA THR A 110 -6.65 5.21 8.11
C THR A 110 -6.05 5.67 9.44
N ILE A 111 -5.88 6.98 9.64
CA ILE A 111 -5.39 7.52 10.93
C ILE A 111 -6.41 7.28 12.06
N GLU A 112 -7.70 7.50 11.81
CA GLU A 112 -8.78 7.22 12.77
C GLU A 112 -8.77 5.74 13.19
N ALA A 113 -8.74 4.82 12.22
CA ALA A 113 -8.65 3.38 12.47
C ALA A 113 -7.35 2.99 13.20
N GLY A 114 -6.22 3.59 12.87
CA GLY A 114 -4.95 3.37 13.58
C GLY A 114 -5.02 3.75 15.06
N PHE A 115 -5.69 4.86 15.41
CA PHE A 115 -5.91 5.21 16.82
C PHE A 115 -6.83 4.21 17.52
N GLU A 116 -7.92 3.81 16.87
CA GLU A 116 -8.86 2.82 17.40
C GLU A 116 -8.18 1.46 17.63
N ASN A 117 -7.37 1.01 16.68
CA ASN A 117 -6.59 -0.22 16.77
C ASN A 117 -5.50 -0.13 17.84
N SER A 118 -4.82 1.00 17.95
CA SER A 118 -3.84 1.22 19.02
C SER A 118 -4.49 1.19 20.41
N ASP A 119 -5.69 1.74 20.57
CA ASP A 119 -6.46 1.65 21.81
C ASP A 119 -6.94 0.22 22.09
N ARG A 120 -7.33 -0.52 21.04
CA ARG A 120 -7.86 -1.88 21.16
C ARG A 120 -6.77 -2.91 21.44
N PHE A 121 -5.66 -2.85 20.70
CA PHE A 121 -4.61 -3.88 20.65
C PHE A 121 -3.34 -3.50 21.41
N GLY A 122 -3.24 -2.26 21.91
CA GLY A 122 -2.03 -1.78 22.58
C GLY A 122 -0.83 -1.62 21.64
N THR A 123 -1.07 -1.57 20.32
CA THR A 123 -0.04 -1.35 19.30
C THR A 123 0.34 0.13 19.21
N GLU A 124 1.55 0.43 18.73
CA GLU A 124 1.94 1.82 18.43
C GLU A 124 1.41 2.22 17.05
N VAL A 125 0.90 3.45 16.92
CA VAL A 125 0.55 4.00 15.60
C VAL A 125 1.84 4.50 14.95
N GLU A 126 2.14 3.99 13.75
CA GLU A 126 3.30 4.46 12.99
C GLU A 126 3.06 5.89 12.46
N PRO A 127 3.94 6.86 12.78
CA PRO A 127 3.81 8.21 12.28
C PRO A 127 4.01 8.28 10.76
N ILE A 128 3.17 9.03 10.07
CA ILE A 128 3.34 9.28 8.64
C ILE A 128 4.42 10.34 8.45
N ALA A 129 5.46 10.00 7.68
CA ALA A 129 6.54 10.92 7.37
C ALA A 129 6.08 11.96 6.32
N MET A 130 6.08 13.24 6.71
CA MET A 130 5.68 14.37 5.85
C MET A 130 6.83 15.36 5.65
N THR A 131 8.06 14.88 5.54
CA THR A 131 9.24 15.72 5.34
C THR A 131 9.96 15.35 4.05
N ASP A 132 10.90 16.20 3.67
CA ASP A 132 11.86 15.94 2.59
C ASP A 132 11.14 15.73 1.24
N ALA A 133 10.39 16.74 0.79
CA ALA A 133 9.77 16.69 -0.53
C ALA A 133 10.86 16.62 -1.61
N ASP A 134 10.79 15.60 -2.45
CA ASP A 134 11.58 15.60 -3.69
C ASP A 134 11.06 16.71 -4.62
N SER A 135 11.95 17.16 -5.50
CA SER A 135 11.72 18.09 -6.60
C SER A 135 10.56 17.72 -7.55
N THR A 136 10.08 16.48 -7.47
CA THR A 136 8.96 15.92 -8.24
C THR A 136 7.57 16.37 -7.74
N TRP A 137 7.46 17.46 -6.99
CA TRP A 137 6.16 18.04 -6.66
C TRP A 137 5.43 18.51 -7.92
N SER A 138 4.19 18.07 -8.10
CA SER A 138 3.31 18.60 -9.14
C SER A 138 1.91 18.89 -8.59
N MET A 139 1.23 19.89 -9.17
CA MET A 139 -0.15 20.22 -8.84
C MET A 139 -1.01 20.45 -10.09
N SER A 140 -2.29 20.08 -10.02
CA SER A 140 -3.24 20.46 -11.05
C SER A 140 -3.60 21.94 -10.99
N THR A 141 -3.95 22.49 -12.15
CA THR A 141 -4.24 23.93 -12.32
C THR A 141 -5.66 24.30 -11.83
N ASP A 142 -6.63 23.44 -12.12
CA ASP A 142 -8.06 23.63 -11.84
C ASP A 142 -8.52 23.02 -10.51
N PHE A 143 -9.61 23.57 -9.95
CA PHE A 143 -10.22 23.06 -8.73
C PHE A 143 -11.21 21.91 -9.01
N PRO A 144 -11.29 20.87 -8.14
CA PRO A 144 -10.42 20.64 -6.98
C PRO A 144 -8.99 20.32 -7.42
N ARG A 145 -8.00 20.96 -6.78
CA ARG A 145 -6.59 20.71 -7.09
C ARG A 145 -6.12 19.44 -6.44
N VAL A 146 -5.41 18.63 -7.21
CA VAL A 146 -4.65 17.47 -6.73
C VAL A 146 -3.18 17.85 -6.79
N ALA A 147 -2.43 17.50 -5.77
CA ALA A 147 -0.98 17.53 -5.84
C ALA A 147 -0.41 16.19 -5.39
N MET A 148 0.67 15.78 -6.04
CA MET A 148 1.38 14.55 -5.72
C MET A 148 2.86 14.87 -5.53
N VAL A 149 3.47 14.20 -4.57
CA VAL A 149 4.87 14.39 -4.23
C VAL A 149 5.45 13.10 -3.70
N PHE A 150 6.67 12.81 -4.11
CA PHE A 150 7.48 11.76 -3.49
C PHE A 150 8.25 12.37 -2.34
N THR A 151 8.29 11.70 -1.20
CA THR A 151 9.12 12.09 -0.07
C THR A 151 10.36 11.22 0.03
N GLU A 152 11.48 11.84 0.35
CA GLU A 152 12.76 11.18 0.50
C GLU A 152 12.90 10.59 1.92
N ASN A 153 13.54 9.43 2.01
CA ASN A 153 13.96 8.92 3.30
C ASN A 153 15.20 9.71 3.77
N PRO A 154 15.19 10.33 4.97
CA PRO A 154 16.28 11.21 5.40
C PRO A 154 17.61 10.47 5.62
N ASP A 155 17.59 9.16 5.85
CA ASP A 155 18.80 8.35 6.05
C ASP A 155 19.45 7.92 4.72
N THR A 156 18.64 7.66 3.70
CA THR A 156 19.12 7.13 2.40
C THR A 156 19.10 8.14 1.26
N GLY A 157 18.34 9.24 1.40
CA GLY A 157 18.11 10.23 0.35
C GLY A 157 17.40 9.64 -0.87
N SER A 158 16.63 8.57 -0.70
CA SER A 158 15.87 7.93 -1.78
C SER A 158 14.38 8.09 -1.53
N ASN A 159 13.61 8.30 -2.60
CA ASN A 159 12.14 8.33 -2.51
C ASN A 159 11.61 7.05 -1.86
N HIS A 160 10.69 7.21 -0.90
CA HIS A 160 10.16 6.10 -0.11
C HIS A 160 8.64 6.12 0.04
N GLN A 161 7.99 7.27 -0.15
CA GLN A 161 6.54 7.38 -0.02
C GLN A 161 5.98 8.34 -1.06
N LEU A 162 4.78 8.05 -1.54
CA LEU A 162 3.97 8.94 -2.35
C LEU A 162 2.91 9.59 -1.46
N VAL A 163 2.88 10.92 -1.45
CA VAL A 163 1.88 11.71 -0.72
C VAL A 163 0.95 12.38 -1.73
N VAL A 164 -0.36 12.27 -1.49
CA VAL A 164 -1.41 12.86 -2.32
C VAL A 164 -2.16 13.90 -1.51
N LEU A 165 -2.16 15.13 -2.00
CA LEU A 165 -2.82 16.27 -1.39
C LEU A 165 -4.00 16.73 -2.23
N SER A 166 -5.02 17.26 -1.57
CA SER A 166 -6.18 17.85 -2.22
C SER A 166 -6.46 19.25 -1.70
N GLN A 167 -6.90 20.14 -2.58
CA GLN A 167 -7.37 21.48 -2.24
C GLN A 167 -8.67 21.75 -3.01
N VAL A 168 -9.80 21.80 -2.32
CA VAL A 168 -11.12 21.91 -2.97
C VAL A 168 -11.36 23.31 -3.52
N GLU A 169 -10.95 24.35 -2.79
CA GLU A 169 -11.10 25.75 -3.20
C GLU A 169 -9.80 26.55 -3.01
N GLY A 170 -9.59 27.59 -3.82
CA GLY A 170 -8.32 28.33 -3.82
C GLY A 170 -8.02 29.17 -2.58
N ARG A 171 -8.91 29.21 -1.60
CA ARG A 171 -8.69 29.85 -0.30
C ARG A 171 -8.48 28.85 0.82
N GLU A 172 -8.73 27.56 0.57
CA GLU A 172 -8.49 26.51 1.54
C GLU A 172 -7.02 26.09 1.52
N ASN A 173 -6.57 25.46 2.61
CA ASN A 173 -5.25 24.85 2.63
C ASN A 173 -5.30 23.51 1.88
N TYR A 174 -4.16 23.08 1.35
CA TYR A 174 -4.01 21.68 0.95
C TYR A 174 -4.22 20.78 2.18
N LYS A 175 -4.88 19.66 1.94
CA LYS A 175 -5.12 18.62 2.93
C LYS A 175 -4.53 17.31 2.44
N LEU A 176 -3.93 16.56 3.35
CA LEU A 176 -3.57 15.16 3.11
C LEU A 176 -4.81 14.37 2.74
N TRP A 177 -4.85 13.82 1.52
CA TRP A 177 -5.92 12.95 1.06
C TRP A 177 -5.51 11.48 1.14
N GLY A 178 -4.26 11.16 0.80
CA GLY A 178 -3.74 9.80 0.83
C GLY A 178 -2.23 9.77 0.90
N TYR A 179 -1.69 8.64 1.34
CA TYR A 179 -0.26 8.35 1.38
C TYR A 179 -0.07 6.85 1.19
N ALA A 180 1.06 6.46 0.60
CA ALA A 180 1.42 5.05 0.42
C ALA A 180 2.92 4.92 0.23
N ASP A 181 3.52 3.88 0.80
CA ASP A 181 4.95 3.66 0.68
C ASP A 181 5.30 3.04 -0.68
N LEU A 182 6.40 3.49 -1.27
CA LEU A 182 6.84 3.02 -2.58
C LEU A 182 7.21 1.55 -2.51
N VAL A 183 6.65 0.79 -3.45
CA VAL A 183 7.02 -0.60 -3.69
C VAL A 183 7.95 -0.70 -4.90
N PRO A 184 8.77 -1.76 -5.01
CA PRO A 184 9.58 -1.96 -6.20
C PRO A 184 8.71 -1.96 -7.47
N ALA A 185 8.98 -0.99 -8.36
CA ALA A 185 8.32 -0.87 -9.65
C ALA A 185 9.38 -0.54 -10.72
N ASP A 186 9.22 -1.09 -11.91
CA ASP A 186 10.14 -0.88 -13.04
C ASP A 186 9.71 0.35 -13.87
N VAL A 187 9.40 1.46 -13.18
CA VAL A 187 8.97 2.72 -13.80
C VAL A 187 9.64 3.90 -13.10
N GLU A 188 10.24 4.77 -13.89
CA GLU A 188 10.68 6.09 -13.43
C GLU A 188 9.51 7.07 -13.61
N ILE A 189 9.10 7.71 -12.52
CA ILE A 189 7.91 8.56 -12.50
C ILE A 189 8.34 10.02 -12.36
N THR A 190 8.06 10.78 -13.42
CA THR A 190 8.17 12.24 -13.42
C THR A 190 6.83 12.84 -13.81
N PHE A 191 6.32 13.77 -13.02
CA PHE A 191 5.07 14.47 -13.33
C PHE A 191 5.29 15.60 -14.32
N ALA A 192 4.31 15.88 -15.17
CA ALA A 192 4.41 16.96 -16.15
C ALA A 192 4.44 18.35 -15.50
N ALA A 193 5.30 19.26 -16.00
CA ALA A 193 5.46 20.61 -15.44
C ALA A 193 4.16 21.46 -15.36
N ASP A 194 3.18 21.20 -16.24
CA ASP A 194 1.85 21.81 -16.25
C ASP A 194 0.76 20.73 -16.11
N THR A 195 0.89 19.86 -15.10
CA THR A 195 -0.02 18.71 -14.95
C THR A 195 -1.48 19.14 -14.83
N GLN A 196 -2.36 18.50 -15.59
CA GLN A 196 -3.80 18.54 -15.34
C GLN A 196 -4.17 17.31 -14.51
N SER A 197 -5.07 17.48 -13.54
CA SER A 197 -5.73 16.34 -12.93
C SER A 197 -6.52 15.63 -14.03
N ILE A 198 -6.35 14.32 -14.16
CA ILE A 198 -7.12 13.54 -15.12
C ILE A 198 -8.43 13.16 -14.45
N ALA A 199 -9.56 13.39 -15.14
CA ALA A 199 -10.85 12.97 -14.62
C ALA A 199 -10.91 11.44 -14.52
N LYS A 200 -11.56 10.90 -13.48
CA LYS A 200 -11.50 9.46 -13.18
C LYS A 200 -11.99 8.56 -14.31
N ASP A 201 -12.90 9.04 -15.14
CA ASP A 201 -13.48 8.35 -16.30
C ASP A 201 -12.79 8.66 -17.64
N ASP A 202 -11.82 9.58 -17.64
CA ASP A 202 -11.07 9.93 -18.84
C ASP A 202 -10.04 8.86 -19.20
N LYS A 203 -9.85 8.65 -20.50
CA LYS A 203 -8.91 7.70 -21.11
C LYS A 203 -7.99 8.37 -22.13
N GLU A 204 -8.14 9.67 -22.38
CA GLU A 204 -7.37 10.34 -23.41
C GLU A 204 -5.86 10.21 -23.11
N GLY A 205 -5.11 9.65 -24.07
CA GLY A 205 -3.65 9.49 -23.94
C GLY A 205 -3.18 8.30 -23.11
N ILE A 206 -4.03 7.65 -22.29
CA ILE A 206 -3.63 6.58 -21.35
C ILE A 206 -4.21 5.20 -21.70
N ALA A 207 -3.61 4.14 -21.16
CA ALA A 207 -3.98 2.75 -21.45
C ALA A 207 -5.40 2.38 -20.96
N ALA A 208 -5.80 2.87 -19.79
CA ALA A 208 -7.12 2.64 -19.20
C ALA A 208 -7.56 3.84 -18.34
N PRO A 209 -8.87 4.10 -18.18
CA PRO A 209 -9.37 5.10 -17.24
C PRO A 209 -9.02 4.74 -15.80
N ALA A 210 -8.72 5.74 -14.97
CA ALA A 210 -8.34 5.53 -13.58
C ALA A 210 -9.40 4.78 -12.76
N ILE A 211 -10.69 5.07 -12.98
CA ILE A 211 -11.79 4.37 -12.31
C ILE A 211 -11.85 2.88 -12.70
N GLN A 212 -11.53 2.55 -13.95
CA GLN A 212 -11.45 1.16 -14.41
C GLN A 212 -10.29 0.45 -13.73
N VAL A 213 -9.12 1.10 -13.65
CA VAL A 213 -7.93 0.55 -13.00
C VAL A 213 -8.20 0.19 -11.54
N VAL A 214 -8.75 1.11 -10.73
CA VAL A 214 -9.01 0.80 -9.32
C VAL A 214 -10.12 -0.24 -9.15
N THR A 215 -11.17 -0.20 -9.98
CA THR A 215 -12.27 -1.18 -9.87
C THR A 215 -11.79 -2.58 -10.24
N GLU A 216 -11.03 -2.70 -11.32
CA GLU A 216 -10.53 -4.01 -11.78
C GLU A 216 -9.34 -4.49 -10.92
N TYR A 217 -8.59 -3.61 -10.25
CA TYR A 217 -7.62 -4.06 -9.26
C TYR A 217 -8.30 -4.72 -8.05
N ALA A 218 -9.43 -4.19 -7.59
CA ALA A 218 -10.20 -4.85 -6.54
C ALA A 218 -10.71 -6.24 -6.97
N GLN A 219 -11.11 -6.39 -8.23
CA GLN A 219 -11.43 -7.69 -8.83
C GLN A 219 -10.20 -8.62 -8.81
N LEU A 220 -9.03 -8.12 -9.21
CA LEU A 220 -7.78 -8.88 -9.17
C LEU A 220 -7.47 -9.37 -7.73
N LEU A 221 -7.62 -8.51 -6.72
CA LEU A 221 -7.41 -8.90 -5.31
C LEU A 221 -8.39 -9.98 -4.86
N SER A 222 -9.61 -10.00 -5.40
CA SER A 222 -10.62 -11.03 -5.14
C SER A 222 -10.32 -12.36 -5.90
N GLY A 223 -9.38 -12.33 -6.84
CA GLY A 223 -9.05 -13.44 -7.73
C GLY A 223 -9.95 -13.55 -8.96
N ASP A 224 -10.67 -12.49 -9.31
CA ASP A 224 -11.51 -12.41 -10.50
C ASP A 224 -10.71 -12.05 -11.77
N GLU A 225 -11.27 -12.39 -12.94
CA GLU A 225 -10.70 -12.01 -14.22
C GLU A 225 -10.89 -10.51 -14.51
N THR A 226 -9.84 -9.85 -15.00
CA THR A 226 -9.84 -8.42 -15.34
C THR A 226 -9.59 -8.19 -16.84
N ASN A 227 -9.99 -7.03 -17.35
CA ASN A 227 -9.65 -6.57 -18.70
C ASN A 227 -8.35 -5.75 -18.71
N VAL A 228 -8.08 -5.03 -17.63
CA VAL A 228 -6.81 -4.33 -17.38
C VAL A 228 -5.78 -5.37 -16.98
N THR A 229 -4.65 -5.38 -17.70
CA THR A 229 -3.51 -6.22 -17.34
C THR A 229 -2.63 -5.47 -16.34
N PHE A 230 -2.41 -6.10 -15.19
CA PHE A 230 -1.52 -5.62 -14.15
C PHE A 230 -0.21 -6.39 -14.19
N GLU A 231 0.90 -5.70 -13.93
CA GLU A 231 2.15 -6.36 -13.57
C GLU A 231 2.01 -7.01 -12.20
N GLY A 232 2.74 -8.10 -11.96
CA GLY A 232 2.67 -8.79 -10.68
C GLY A 232 3.15 -7.89 -9.53
N ASP A 233 2.32 -7.77 -8.48
CA ASP A 233 2.63 -6.96 -7.30
C ASP A 233 2.60 -7.76 -6.00
N SER A 234 3.23 -7.22 -4.96
CA SER A 234 3.37 -7.88 -3.66
C SER A 234 2.05 -8.00 -2.88
N LEU A 235 1.14 -7.04 -3.01
CA LEU A 235 -0.13 -7.07 -2.28
C LEU A 235 -1.03 -8.18 -2.82
N ALA A 236 -1.26 -8.20 -4.14
CA ALA A 236 -2.06 -9.25 -4.78
C ALA A 236 -1.47 -10.64 -4.55
N THR A 237 -0.13 -10.76 -4.64
CA THR A 237 0.58 -12.01 -4.34
C THR A 237 0.34 -12.44 -2.88
N SER A 238 0.52 -11.53 -1.92
CA SER A 238 0.37 -11.83 -0.49
C SER A 238 -1.04 -12.26 -0.11
N LEU A 239 -2.08 -11.63 -0.69
CA LEU A 239 -3.48 -11.98 -0.44
C LEU A 239 -3.83 -13.33 -1.06
N SER A 240 -3.31 -13.63 -2.25
CA SER A 240 -3.49 -14.96 -2.85
C SER A 240 -2.84 -16.05 -2.00
N GLU A 241 -1.58 -15.86 -1.58
CA GLU A 241 -0.86 -16.79 -0.72
C GLU A 241 -1.53 -16.96 0.65
N GLN A 242 -2.02 -15.87 1.25
CA GLN A 242 -2.77 -15.90 2.50
C GLN A 242 -4.05 -16.73 2.37
N ARG A 243 -4.85 -16.49 1.32
CA ARG A 243 -6.08 -17.26 1.05
C ARG A 243 -5.80 -18.75 0.88
N GLU A 244 -4.75 -19.10 0.14
CA GLU A 244 -4.32 -20.48 -0.05
C GLU A 244 -3.90 -21.12 1.27
N SER A 245 -3.07 -20.43 2.06
CA SER A 245 -2.61 -20.93 3.35
C SER A 245 -3.74 -21.14 4.35
N ILE A 246 -4.71 -20.22 4.42
CA ILE A 246 -5.89 -20.37 5.27
C ILE A 246 -6.74 -21.54 4.78
N SER A 247 -7.03 -21.63 3.48
CA SER A 247 -7.81 -22.74 2.91
C SER A 247 -7.18 -24.11 3.19
N GLU A 248 -5.85 -24.23 3.06
CA GLU A 248 -5.13 -25.46 3.38
C GLU A 248 -5.23 -25.83 4.87
N SER A 249 -5.19 -24.82 5.75
CA SER A 249 -5.35 -25.01 7.20
C SER A 249 -6.77 -25.46 7.58
N LEU A 250 -7.79 -24.90 6.91
CA LEU A 250 -9.20 -25.24 7.14
C LEU A 250 -9.58 -26.63 6.60
N GLY A 251 -8.96 -27.10 5.50
CA GLY A 251 -9.26 -28.40 4.93
C GLY A 251 -10.74 -28.60 4.59
N GLU A 252 -11.36 -29.66 5.11
CA GLU A 252 -12.79 -29.95 4.87
C GLU A 252 -13.74 -29.22 5.85
N THR A 253 -13.21 -28.52 6.87
CA THR A 253 -14.06 -27.90 7.90
C THR A 253 -14.52 -26.49 7.56
N GLY A 254 -13.88 -25.85 6.57
CA GLY A 254 -14.21 -24.48 6.17
C GLY A 254 -13.62 -24.08 4.84
N THR A 255 -13.92 -22.85 4.41
CA THR A 255 -13.35 -22.22 3.22
C THR A 255 -12.84 -20.83 3.55
N ALA A 256 -11.88 -20.36 2.75
CA ALA A 256 -11.41 -18.98 2.83
C ALA A 256 -11.61 -18.25 1.50
N SER A 257 -12.07 -17.00 1.58
CA SER A 257 -12.26 -16.12 0.44
C SER A 257 -11.59 -14.77 0.70
N VAL A 258 -11.31 -14.03 -0.38
CA VAL A 258 -10.95 -12.62 -0.32
C VAL A 258 -11.89 -11.89 -1.26
N ASN A 259 -12.56 -10.85 -0.76
CA ASN A 259 -13.40 -9.97 -1.59
C ASN A 259 -12.93 -8.54 -1.39
N ALA A 260 -12.61 -7.84 -2.47
CA ALA A 260 -12.16 -6.45 -2.40
C ALA A 260 -13.06 -5.52 -3.21
N GLU A 261 -13.15 -4.28 -2.74
CA GLU A 261 -13.86 -3.20 -3.42
C GLU A 261 -13.04 -1.91 -3.41
N ALA A 262 -13.12 -1.16 -4.51
CA ALA A 262 -12.61 0.21 -4.56
C ALA A 262 -13.68 1.16 -4.01
N LEU A 263 -13.30 2.00 -3.05
CA LEU A 263 -14.19 2.95 -2.39
C LEU A 263 -14.34 4.25 -3.19
N ASP A 264 -15.53 4.87 -3.14
CA ASP A 264 -15.86 6.12 -3.85
C ASP A 264 -15.30 7.38 -3.14
N HIS A 265 -14.02 7.32 -2.76
CA HIS A 265 -13.26 8.43 -2.18
C HIS A 265 -12.22 9.01 -3.15
N GLY A 266 -12.07 8.37 -4.32
CA GLY A 266 -11.19 8.71 -5.42
C GLY A 266 -11.60 7.97 -6.71
N PRO A 267 -10.68 7.65 -7.62
CA PRO A 267 -9.24 7.89 -7.51
C PRO A 267 -8.85 9.36 -7.74
N MET A 268 -7.67 9.73 -7.21
CA MET A 268 -6.98 10.99 -7.55
C MET A 268 -5.89 10.70 -8.58
N THR A 269 -5.89 11.41 -9.71
CA THR A 269 -5.05 11.08 -10.87
C THR A 269 -4.31 12.29 -11.42
N MET A 270 -3.02 12.10 -11.73
CA MET A 270 -2.13 13.12 -12.31
C MET A 270 -1.37 12.56 -13.51
N ALA A 271 -1.19 13.38 -14.55
CA ALA A 271 -0.43 13.01 -15.75
C ALA A 271 1.09 12.97 -15.49
N THR A 272 1.77 12.05 -16.17
CA THR A 272 3.24 11.93 -16.17
C THR A 272 3.85 12.49 -17.46
N GLU A 273 5.14 12.84 -17.45
CA GLU A 273 5.84 13.45 -18.60
C GLU A 273 5.89 12.55 -19.83
N ASP A 274 5.91 11.23 -19.63
CA ASP A 274 5.91 10.22 -20.68
C ASP A 274 4.54 9.99 -21.32
N GLY A 275 3.51 10.72 -20.88
CA GLY A 275 2.13 10.62 -21.36
C GLY A 275 1.29 9.53 -20.67
N GLY A 276 1.80 8.93 -19.61
CA GLY A 276 1.04 8.08 -18.69
C GLY A 276 0.29 8.88 -17.61
N ALA A 277 -0.08 8.18 -16.53
CA ALA A 277 -0.68 8.79 -15.36
C ALA A 277 -0.34 8.03 -14.07
N VAL A 278 -0.24 8.74 -12.95
CA VAL A 278 -0.28 8.15 -11.62
C VAL A 278 -1.67 8.33 -11.04
N THR A 279 -2.23 7.26 -10.48
CA THR A 279 -3.52 7.30 -9.83
C THR A 279 -3.47 6.61 -8.46
N MET A 280 -4.12 7.17 -7.45
CA MET A 280 -4.27 6.52 -6.14
C MET A 280 -5.74 6.20 -5.86
N GLY A 281 -6.00 4.96 -5.47
CA GLY A 281 -7.30 4.46 -5.01
C GLY A 281 -7.26 4.10 -3.51
N TYR A 282 -8.44 3.96 -2.93
CA TYR A 282 -8.64 3.48 -1.56
C TYR A 282 -9.59 2.31 -1.60
N PHE A 283 -9.24 1.25 -0.91
CA PHE A 283 -9.85 -0.07 -1.05
C PHE A 283 -10.24 -0.59 0.31
N ASN A 284 -11.35 -1.33 0.35
CA ASN A 284 -11.58 -2.32 1.38
C ASN A 284 -11.34 -3.71 0.81
N TYR A 285 -10.79 -4.61 1.61
CA TYR A 285 -10.83 -6.03 1.32
C TYR A 285 -11.22 -6.82 2.57
N ASP A 286 -12.10 -7.78 2.35
CA ASP A 286 -12.58 -8.74 3.33
C ASP A 286 -11.80 -10.02 3.18
N VAL A 287 -11.30 -10.55 4.30
CA VAL A 287 -10.86 -11.94 4.41
C VAL A 287 -11.97 -12.69 5.13
N GLU A 288 -12.60 -13.64 4.44
CA GLU A 288 -13.70 -14.43 5.00
C GLU A 288 -13.23 -15.85 5.33
N ILE A 289 -13.65 -16.35 6.49
CA ILE A 289 -13.50 -17.73 6.92
C ILE A 289 -14.89 -18.29 7.18
N ASP A 290 -15.34 -19.17 6.29
CA ASP A 290 -16.63 -19.85 6.42
C ASP A 290 -16.45 -21.19 7.12
N ARG A 291 -17.18 -21.42 8.21
CA ARG A 291 -17.32 -22.76 8.80
C ARG A 291 -18.38 -23.55 8.04
N THR A 292 -17.98 -24.62 7.34
CA THR A 292 -18.87 -25.37 6.43
C THR A 292 -19.31 -26.72 6.98
N SER A 293 -18.66 -27.22 8.03
CA SER A 293 -18.95 -28.53 8.61
C SER A 293 -19.60 -28.42 10.00
N ALA A 294 -20.82 -28.96 10.13
CA ALA A 294 -21.49 -29.09 11.43
C ALA A 294 -20.62 -29.91 12.42
N GLY A 295 -20.53 -29.44 13.66
CA GLY A 295 -19.74 -30.03 14.74
C GLY A 295 -18.22 -29.83 14.61
N SER A 296 -17.76 -29.11 13.59
CA SER A 296 -16.35 -28.68 13.49
C SER A 296 -16.10 -27.42 14.31
N THR A 297 -14.84 -27.19 14.67
CA THR A 297 -14.40 -25.99 15.38
C THR A 297 -13.27 -25.35 14.58
N ILE A 298 -13.44 -24.08 14.24
CA ILE A 298 -12.40 -23.21 13.69
C ILE A 298 -12.13 -22.15 14.75
N THR A 299 -10.89 -22.02 15.18
CA THR A 299 -10.49 -21.07 16.23
C THR A 299 -9.53 -20.04 15.65
N VAL A 300 -9.80 -18.76 15.89
CA VAL A 300 -8.91 -17.64 15.58
C VAL A 300 -8.31 -17.06 16.86
N GLY A 301 -7.15 -16.42 16.74
CA GLY A 301 -6.44 -15.77 17.85
C GLY A 301 -6.09 -14.32 17.56
N ASP A 302 -5.19 -13.77 18.36
CA ASP A 302 -4.58 -12.43 18.19
C ASP A 302 -5.64 -11.31 18.03
N GLU A 303 -5.39 -10.37 17.12
CA GLU A 303 -6.21 -9.18 16.88
C GLU A 303 -7.67 -9.53 16.52
N LEU A 304 -7.91 -10.64 15.81
CA LEU A 304 -9.27 -11.05 15.44
C LEU A 304 -10.07 -11.52 16.67
N ALA A 305 -9.46 -12.34 17.51
CA ALA A 305 -10.10 -12.79 18.76
C ALA A 305 -10.27 -11.63 19.74
N GLN A 306 -9.27 -10.76 19.86
CA GLN A 306 -9.33 -9.57 20.71
C GLN A 306 -10.40 -8.58 20.24
N TRP A 307 -10.64 -8.44 18.92
CA TRP A 307 -11.73 -7.63 18.39
C TRP A 307 -13.10 -8.14 18.85
N LEU A 308 -13.31 -9.46 18.82
CA LEU A 308 -14.61 -10.07 19.12
C LEU A 308 -14.86 -10.24 20.63
N THR A 309 -13.81 -10.45 21.41
CA THR A 309 -13.93 -10.76 22.84
C THR A 309 -13.61 -9.57 23.75
N GLU A 310 -12.93 -8.54 23.23
CA GLU A 310 -12.37 -7.43 24.00
C GLU A 310 -11.30 -7.87 25.02
N GLU A 311 -10.75 -9.08 24.90
CA GLU A 311 -9.71 -9.64 25.78
C GLU A 311 -8.38 -9.85 25.04
N GLU A 312 -7.28 -9.37 25.64
CA GLU A 312 -5.90 -9.64 25.18
C GLU A 312 -5.55 -11.14 25.26
N ASP A 313 -4.69 -11.62 24.36
CA ASP A 313 -4.24 -13.02 24.28
C ASP A 313 -5.39 -14.05 24.21
N SER A 314 -6.55 -13.63 23.69
CA SER A 314 -7.75 -14.45 23.60
C SER A 314 -7.78 -15.33 22.34
N THR A 315 -8.69 -16.30 22.36
CA THR A 315 -9.07 -17.10 21.20
C THR A 315 -10.56 -17.04 21.02
N TYR A 316 -11.04 -17.12 19.78
CA TYR A 316 -12.46 -17.09 19.46
C TYR A 316 -12.81 -18.26 18.54
N ASP A 317 -13.85 -19.02 18.90
CA ASP A 317 -14.38 -20.11 18.07
C ASP A 317 -15.40 -19.53 17.08
N VAL A 318 -15.11 -19.63 15.79
CA VAL A 318 -15.97 -19.15 14.71
C VAL A 318 -17.27 -19.94 14.69
N GLN A 319 -18.39 -19.23 14.75
CA GLN A 319 -19.75 -19.78 14.77
C GLN A 319 -20.29 -20.01 13.36
N GLY A 320 -20.12 -19.04 12.45
CA GLY A 320 -20.57 -19.12 11.06
C GLY A 320 -19.50 -18.63 10.10
N THR A 321 -19.70 -17.43 9.56
CA THR A 321 -18.78 -16.77 8.64
C THR A 321 -18.09 -15.62 9.37
N LEU A 322 -16.79 -15.78 9.62
CA LEU A 322 -15.95 -14.71 10.16
C LEU A 322 -15.44 -13.84 9.02
N THR A 323 -15.77 -12.55 9.05
CA THR A 323 -15.28 -11.55 8.09
C THR A 323 -14.36 -10.57 8.82
N SER A 324 -13.13 -10.42 8.29
CA SER A 324 -12.18 -9.39 8.73
C SER A 324 -11.97 -8.39 7.60
N THR A 325 -12.38 -7.14 7.80
CA THR A 325 -12.32 -6.07 6.81
C THR A 325 -11.11 -5.18 7.04
N TYR A 326 -10.32 -5.00 6.00
CA TYR A 326 -9.13 -4.15 6.00
C TYR A 326 -9.27 -3.01 5.00
N SER A 327 -8.67 -1.87 5.33
CA SER A 327 -8.57 -0.70 4.48
C SER A 327 -7.15 -0.50 3.98
N VAL A 328 -6.97 -0.20 2.68
CA VAL A 328 -5.64 0.03 2.09
C VAL A 328 -5.69 1.09 0.98
N MET A 329 -4.65 1.92 0.89
CA MET A 329 -4.43 2.84 -0.22
C MET A 329 -3.41 2.23 -1.19
N VAL A 330 -3.72 2.28 -2.49
CA VAL A 330 -2.84 1.75 -3.53
C VAL A 330 -2.68 2.77 -4.64
N ALA A 331 -1.44 3.06 -5.00
CA ALA A 331 -1.10 3.90 -6.13
C ALA A 331 -0.61 3.06 -7.31
N PHE A 332 -1.04 3.47 -8.50
CA PHE A 332 -0.74 2.81 -9.76
C PHE A 332 -0.12 3.78 -10.73
N TYR A 333 0.84 3.30 -11.50
CA TYR A 333 1.22 3.91 -12.76
C TYR A 333 0.42 3.27 -13.91
N ILE A 334 -0.31 4.12 -14.64
CA ILE A 334 -1.05 3.78 -15.85
C ILE A 334 -0.19 4.22 -17.05
N PRO A 335 0.26 3.30 -17.90
CA PRO A 335 1.09 3.66 -19.03
C PRO A 335 0.33 4.48 -20.07
N PRO A 336 1.05 5.19 -20.96
CA PRO A 336 0.45 5.83 -22.13
C PRO A 336 -0.31 4.82 -22.99
N GLN A 337 -1.23 5.30 -23.81
CA GLN A 337 -2.04 4.47 -24.69
C GLN A 337 -1.16 3.57 -25.59
N GLY A 338 -1.47 2.27 -25.58
CA GLY A 338 -0.68 1.27 -26.30
C GLY A 338 0.64 0.88 -25.61
N GLY A 339 0.88 1.38 -24.40
CA GLY A 339 1.95 0.96 -23.50
C GLY A 339 1.67 -0.40 -22.85
N GLY A 340 2.51 -0.75 -21.87
CA GLY A 340 2.51 -2.06 -21.20
C GLY A 340 1.42 -2.25 -20.15
N ASN A 341 1.74 -3.04 -19.12
CA ASN A 341 0.84 -3.34 -18.01
C ASN A 341 0.75 -2.15 -17.04
N VAL A 342 -0.37 -2.05 -16.33
CA VAL A 342 -0.50 -1.16 -15.17
C VAL A 342 0.39 -1.70 -14.05
N GLN A 343 1.11 -0.84 -13.34
CA GLN A 343 2.01 -1.25 -12.26
C GLN A 343 1.55 -0.63 -10.94
N VAL A 344 1.56 -1.42 -9.86
CA VAL A 344 1.46 -0.89 -8.49
C VAL A 344 2.80 -0.25 -8.14
N ILE A 345 2.77 1.01 -7.71
CA ILE A 345 3.97 1.79 -7.41
C ILE A 345 4.06 2.17 -5.93
N ALA A 346 2.94 2.15 -5.21
CA ALA A 346 2.92 2.39 -3.79
C ALA A 346 1.73 1.67 -3.13
N THR A 347 1.92 1.22 -1.90
CA THR A 347 0.87 0.60 -1.06
C THR A 347 0.99 1.11 0.37
N SER A 348 -0.11 1.50 1.01
CA SER A 348 -0.10 1.71 2.46
C SER A 348 -0.12 0.38 3.19
N SER A 349 0.27 0.37 4.46
CA SER A 349 -0.05 -0.75 5.35
C SER A 349 -1.57 -0.93 5.41
N PRO A 350 -2.08 -2.17 5.36
CA PRO A 350 -3.50 -2.44 5.59
C PRO A 350 -3.86 -2.18 7.05
N GLU A 351 -5.01 -1.53 7.26
CA GLU A 351 -5.54 -1.24 8.59
C GLU A 351 -6.80 -2.06 8.82
N LEU A 352 -6.86 -2.85 9.90
CA LEU A 352 -8.06 -3.63 10.25
C LEU A 352 -9.16 -2.66 10.73
N ILE A 353 -10.32 -2.66 10.08
CA ILE A 353 -11.41 -1.71 10.39
C ILE A 353 -12.68 -2.38 10.93
N GLU A 354 -12.84 -3.69 10.70
CA GLU A 354 -13.98 -4.45 11.22
C GLU A 354 -13.64 -5.93 11.34
N VAL A 355 -14.17 -6.58 12.38
CA VAL A 355 -14.26 -8.04 12.48
C VAL A 355 -15.68 -8.40 12.93
N ALA A 356 -16.32 -9.28 12.20
CA ALA A 356 -17.68 -9.76 12.48
C ALA A 356 -17.78 -11.27 12.25
N ASP A 357 -18.60 -11.95 13.05
CA ASP A 357 -18.98 -13.35 12.82
C ASP A 357 -20.51 -13.43 12.62
N ASP A 358 -20.94 -13.83 11.43
CA ASP A 358 -22.35 -14.02 11.13
C ASP A 358 -22.83 -15.40 11.61
N GLU A 359 -23.33 -15.44 12.84
CA GLU A 359 -23.90 -16.67 13.42
C GLU A 359 -25.09 -17.23 12.60
N SER A 360 -25.72 -16.44 11.72
CA SER A 360 -26.84 -16.94 10.91
C SER A 360 -26.41 -17.92 9.81
N THR A 361 -25.12 -18.01 9.51
CA THR A 361 -24.53 -19.00 8.60
C THR A 361 -24.00 -20.24 9.33
N ASN A 362 -24.29 -20.38 10.63
CA ASN A 362 -23.82 -21.49 11.44
C ASN A 362 -24.32 -22.86 10.91
N PRO A 363 -23.41 -23.80 10.54
CA PRO A 363 -23.79 -25.09 9.98
C PRO A 363 -24.42 -26.07 10.99
N ASP A 364 -24.40 -25.78 12.29
CA ASP A 364 -25.05 -26.59 13.32
C ASP A 364 -26.57 -26.33 13.42
N ASP A 365 -27.05 -25.23 12.83
CA ASP A 365 -28.46 -24.82 12.86
C ASP A 365 -29.28 -25.30 11.63
N GLU A 366 -28.66 -25.96 10.65
CA GLU A 366 -29.30 -26.50 9.43
C GLU A 366 -29.97 -27.89 9.55
#